data_AF-A0A8G2I0U7-F1
#
_entry.id   AF-A0A8G2I0U7-F1
#
_cell.length_a   1.000
_cell.length_b   1.000
_cell.length_c   1.000
_cell.angle_alpha   90.00
_cell.angle_beta   90.00
_cell.angle_gamma   90.00
#
_symmetry.space_group_name_H-M   'P 1'
#
loop_
_entity.id
_entity.type
_entity.pdbx_description
1 polymer ?
#
loop_
_entity_poly.entity_id
_entity_poly.type
_entity_poly.pdbx_seq_one_letter_code
_entity_poly.pdbx_strand_id
1 'polypeptide(L)'
;MGNKYKDYAQDILTAVGGVENIVNVSYDTVSMTIHMHHAIPSTANEVTQIDGVASVDENETQLVIVFNEEVKYVYQQLQLLMDDAKHQEDTNHDAVDTQETEQKAQAKVTTPILVKAPIAGRRILLKEVRDSIFREKMVGEGLAIKAHEESKVIAPFNGLVSMIVPTKHAVGIQSEDGVDIVIHIGVNTVDLEGKGFKCFVKQNDRVEAGQTLLQFDQQYIQEQGYNSDVIVVISNSADLGKVELTMNEIITTEDVIFKIFKN
;
A
#
# COMPACT_ATOMS: atom_id res chain seq x y z
N MET A 1 -3.78 -35.93 3.76
CA MET A 1 -3.19 -35.28 4.96
C MET A 1 -3.67 -33.84 4.93
N GLY A 2 -4.51 -33.44 5.89
CA GLY A 2 -4.97 -32.06 6.01
C GLY A 2 -3.79 -31.13 6.24
N ASN A 3 -3.91 -29.90 5.75
CA ASN A 3 -2.91 -28.88 6.01
C ASN A 3 -3.08 -28.43 7.46
N LYS A 4 -2.30 -29.00 8.40
CA LYS A 4 -2.37 -28.67 9.84
C LYS A 4 -2.33 -27.16 10.13
N TYR A 5 -1.67 -26.36 9.28
CA TYR A 5 -1.62 -24.90 9.41
C TYR A 5 -2.95 -24.22 9.10
N LYS A 6 -3.77 -24.84 8.23
CA LYS A 6 -5.14 -24.39 7.96
C LYS A 6 -6.03 -24.65 9.16
N ASP A 7 -5.88 -25.82 9.77
CA ASP A 7 -6.64 -26.20 10.97
C ASP A 7 -6.30 -25.24 12.13
N TYR A 8 -5.01 -24.96 12.37
CA TYR A 8 -4.58 -23.97 13.36
C TYR A 8 -5.13 -22.57 13.08
N ALA A 9 -5.11 -22.13 11.82
CA ALA A 9 -5.65 -20.82 11.45
C ALA A 9 -7.16 -20.73 11.66
N GLN A 10 -7.91 -21.81 11.38
CA GLN A 10 -9.36 -21.87 11.59
C GLN A 10 -9.71 -21.82 13.09
N ASP A 11 -8.98 -22.56 13.92
CA ASP A 11 -9.18 -22.60 15.36
C ASP A 11 -8.88 -21.23 15.99
N ILE A 12 -7.77 -20.59 15.57
CA ILE A 12 -7.42 -19.23 16.00
C ILE A 12 -8.49 -18.24 15.57
N LEU A 13 -8.93 -18.29 14.31
CA LEU A 13 -9.96 -17.39 13.79
C LEU A 13 -11.27 -17.52 14.56
N THR A 14 -11.64 -18.74 14.95
CA THR A 14 -12.84 -19.00 15.75
C THR A 14 -12.70 -18.43 17.16
N ALA A 15 -11.55 -18.67 17.81
CA ALA A 15 -11.29 -18.22 19.18
C ALA A 15 -11.23 -16.68 19.32
N VAL A 16 -10.81 -15.97 18.27
CA VAL A 16 -10.82 -14.48 18.25
C VAL A 16 -12.16 -13.91 17.80
N GLY A 17 -13.19 -14.74 17.59
CA GLY A 17 -14.54 -14.29 17.25
C GLY A 17 -14.72 -13.88 15.80
N GLY A 18 -14.05 -14.59 14.89
CA GLY A 18 -14.23 -14.39 13.46
C GLY A 18 -13.41 -13.26 12.86
N VAL A 19 -13.55 -13.09 11.54
CA VAL A 19 -12.76 -12.13 10.75
C VAL A 19 -13.15 -10.70 11.08
N GLU A 20 -14.41 -10.49 11.46
CA GLU A 20 -14.98 -9.21 11.84
C GLU A 20 -14.34 -8.62 13.10
N ASN A 21 -13.89 -9.46 14.03
CA ASN A 21 -13.25 -8.98 15.24
C ASN A 21 -11.76 -8.66 15.01
N ILE A 22 -11.13 -9.11 13.92
CA ILE A 22 -9.71 -8.87 13.65
C ILE A 22 -9.50 -7.49 12.99
N VAL A 23 -8.77 -6.62 13.67
CA VAL A 23 -8.32 -5.31 13.15
C VAL A 23 -7.08 -5.47 12.27
N ASN A 24 -6.11 -6.23 12.77
CA ASN A 24 -4.83 -6.43 12.10
C ASN A 24 -4.18 -7.73 12.58
N VAL A 25 -3.40 -8.37 11.71
CA VAL A 25 -2.53 -9.48 12.09
C VAL A 25 -1.14 -9.22 11.54
N SER A 26 -0.14 -9.34 12.39
CA SER A 26 1.28 -9.33 12.02
C SER A 26 1.97 -10.55 12.62
N TYR A 27 3.11 -10.95 12.08
CA TYR A 27 3.89 -12.05 12.64
C TYR A 27 5.39 -11.76 12.55
N ASP A 28 6.16 -12.37 13.44
CA ASP A 28 7.61 -12.44 13.38
C ASP A 28 8.09 -13.90 13.31
N THR A 29 9.37 -14.16 13.56
CA THR A 29 9.95 -15.50 13.43
C THR A 29 9.27 -16.54 14.33
N VAL A 30 8.75 -16.16 15.49
CA VAL A 30 8.25 -17.10 16.52
C VAL A 30 6.84 -16.81 17.01
N SER A 31 6.30 -15.61 16.74
CA SER A 31 5.01 -15.17 17.25
C SER A 31 4.13 -14.52 16.18
N MET A 32 2.82 -14.61 16.38
CA MET A 32 1.80 -13.89 15.62
C MET A 32 1.02 -12.98 16.57
N THR A 33 0.94 -11.71 16.23
CA THR A 33 0.18 -10.69 16.96
C THR A 33 -1.10 -10.39 16.21
N ILE A 34 -2.23 -10.62 16.87
CA ILE A 34 -3.57 -10.27 16.41
C ILE A 34 -4.07 -9.08 17.24
N HIS A 35 -4.45 -8.01 16.56
CA HIS A 35 -5.20 -6.90 17.16
C HIS A 35 -6.68 -7.10 16.89
N MET A 36 -7.49 -7.04 17.94
CA MET A 36 -8.94 -7.27 17.89
C MET A 36 -9.70 -5.97 18.15
N HIS A 37 -10.95 -5.86 17.69
CA HIS A 37 -11.80 -4.71 17.99
C HIS A 37 -12.21 -4.72 19.47
N HIS A 38 -12.36 -5.91 20.06
CA HIS A 38 -12.61 -6.12 21.49
C HIS A 38 -12.06 -7.47 21.95
N ALA A 39 -11.72 -7.60 23.23
CA ALA A 39 -11.37 -8.87 23.85
C ALA A 39 -12.58 -9.82 23.96
N ILE A 40 -12.32 -11.11 23.82
CA ILE A 40 -13.31 -12.18 24.03
C ILE A 40 -12.87 -13.02 25.23
N PRO A 41 -13.76 -13.27 26.21
CA PRO A 41 -13.37 -14.01 27.40
C PRO A 41 -12.88 -15.41 27.06
N SER A 42 -11.73 -15.79 27.63
CA SER A 42 -11.11 -17.12 27.48
C SER A 42 -10.41 -17.39 26.14
N THR A 43 -10.29 -16.40 25.24
CA THR A 43 -9.57 -16.55 23.96
C THR A 43 -8.13 -17.05 24.16
N ALA A 44 -7.35 -16.51 25.12
CA ALA A 44 -6.01 -17.03 25.38
C ALA A 44 -6.00 -18.51 25.81
N ASN A 45 -6.95 -18.93 26.64
CA ASN A 45 -7.03 -20.31 27.13
C ASN A 45 -7.37 -21.27 25.99
N GLU A 46 -8.28 -20.89 25.10
CA GLU A 46 -8.68 -21.69 23.93
C GLU A 46 -7.54 -21.81 22.92
N VAL A 47 -6.87 -20.70 22.58
CA VAL A 47 -5.75 -20.69 21.63
C VAL A 47 -4.54 -21.46 22.17
N THR A 48 -4.34 -21.48 23.49
CA THR A 48 -3.26 -22.27 24.12
C THR A 48 -3.47 -23.79 24.01
N GLN A 49 -4.70 -24.27 23.77
CA GLN A 49 -4.97 -25.72 23.59
C GLN A 49 -4.67 -26.23 22.17
N ILE A 50 -4.33 -25.34 21.23
CA ILE A 50 -3.99 -25.72 19.86
C ILE A 50 -2.59 -26.36 19.85
N ASP A 51 -2.45 -27.57 19.31
CA ASP A 51 -1.21 -28.36 19.33
C ASP A 51 0.05 -27.60 18.84
N GLY A 52 -0.12 -26.68 17.89
CA GLY A 52 0.97 -25.85 17.32
C GLY A 52 1.39 -24.64 18.18
N VAL A 53 0.66 -24.33 19.24
CA VAL A 53 0.84 -23.13 20.08
C VAL A 53 1.67 -23.46 21.32
N ALA A 54 2.68 -22.65 21.58
CA ALA A 54 3.58 -22.76 22.73
C ALA A 54 3.06 -21.97 23.94
N SER A 55 2.59 -20.75 23.71
CA SER A 55 2.06 -19.85 24.73
C SER A 55 1.25 -18.74 24.10
N VAL A 56 0.32 -18.16 24.86
CA VAL A 56 -0.48 -17.01 24.44
C VAL A 56 -0.41 -15.94 25.52
N ASP A 57 -0.16 -14.70 25.12
CA ASP A 57 -0.25 -13.51 25.95
C ASP A 57 -1.43 -12.65 25.45
N GLU A 58 -2.29 -12.20 26.37
CA GLU A 58 -3.51 -11.47 26.04
C GLU A 58 -3.63 -10.18 26.86
N ASN A 59 -3.89 -9.08 26.13
CA ASN A 59 -4.24 -7.77 26.66
C ASN A 59 -5.60 -7.31 26.09
N GLU A 60 -6.13 -6.16 26.54
CA GLU A 60 -7.50 -5.69 26.26
C GLU A 60 -7.98 -5.75 24.80
N THR A 61 -7.07 -5.64 23.81
CA THR A 61 -7.38 -5.75 22.38
C THR A 61 -6.26 -6.41 21.56
N GLN A 62 -5.37 -7.15 22.21
CA GLN A 62 -4.18 -7.72 21.57
C GLN A 62 -3.92 -9.12 22.06
N LEU A 63 -3.74 -10.05 21.13
CA LEU A 63 -3.38 -11.43 21.37
C LEU A 63 -2.02 -11.71 20.71
N VAL A 64 -1.03 -12.13 21.50
CA VAL A 64 0.30 -12.54 21.01
C VAL A 64 0.44 -14.04 21.18
N ILE A 65 0.49 -14.76 20.07
CA ILE A 65 0.52 -16.23 20.02
C ILE A 65 1.94 -16.66 19.63
N VAL A 66 2.62 -17.40 20.49
CA VAL A 66 3.93 -18.00 20.19
C VAL A 66 3.71 -19.42 19.71
N PHE A 67 4.35 -19.82 18.61
CA PHE A 67 4.18 -21.15 18.02
C PHE A 67 5.42 -22.02 18.23
N ASN A 68 5.22 -23.34 18.30
CA ASN A 68 6.30 -24.34 18.28
C ASN A 68 6.78 -24.65 16.85
N GLU A 69 6.15 -24.07 15.83
CA GLU A 69 6.36 -24.36 14.40
C GLU A 69 6.46 -23.09 13.54
N GLU A 70 6.52 -23.23 12.21
CA GLU A 70 6.63 -22.11 11.26
C GLU A 70 5.37 -21.22 11.21
N VAL A 71 5.42 -20.10 11.95
CA VAL A 71 4.35 -19.08 12.05
C VAL A 71 3.85 -18.57 10.71
N LYS A 72 4.76 -18.44 9.73
CA LYS A 72 4.47 -17.94 8.39
C LYS A 72 3.32 -18.71 7.72
N TYR A 73 3.29 -20.04 7.85
CA TYR A 73 2.25 -20.84 7.20
C TYR A 73 0.90 -20.69 7.89
N VAL A 74 0.87 -20.58 9.22
CA VAL A 74 -0.37 -20.27 9.97
C VAL A 74 -0.89 -18.90 9.56
N TYR A 75 -0.03 -17.89 9.50
CA TYR A 75 -0.39 -16.54 9.06
C TYR A 75 -0.96 -16.55 7.63
N GLN A 76 -0.32 -17.23 6.68
CA GLN A 76 -0.82 -17.34 5.31
C GLN A 76 -2.20 -18.00 5.24
N GLN A 77 -2.43 -19.06 6.01
CA GLN A 77 -3.75 -19.71 6.04
C GLN A 77 -4.80 -18.82 6.71
N LEU A 78 -4.43 -18.07 7.76
CA LEU A 78 -5.32 -17.11 8.41
C LEU A 78 -5.71 -15.98 7.45
N GLN A 79 -4.77 -15.46 6.66
CA GLN A 79 -5.08 -14.49 5.60
C GLN A 79 -6.04 -15.07 4.56
N LEU A 80 -5.82 -16.31 4.10
CA LEU A 80 -6.72 -16.97 3.16
C LEU A 80 -8.14 -17.16 3.73
N LEU A 81 -8.27 -17.54 5.00
CA LEU A 81 -9.58 -17.67 5.66
C LEU A 81 -10.26 -16.31 5.86
N MET A 82 -9.48 -15.27 6.16
CA MET A 82 -9.96 -13.89 6.24
C MET A 82 -10.41 -13.33 4.89
N ASP A 83 -9.83 -13.82 3.81
CA ASP A 83 -10.25 -13.50 2.44
C ASP A 83 -11.48 -14.32 2.04
N ASP A 84 -11.52 -15.63 2.31
CA ASP A 84 -12.64 -16.54 1.99
C ASP A 84 -13.93 -16.16 2.75
N ALA A 85 -13.86 -15.75 4.01
CA ALA A 85 -15.02 -15.34 4.79
C ALA A 85 -15.68 -14.06 4.21
N LYS A 86 -14.89 -13.19 3.58
CA LYS A 86 -15.41 -12.01 2.85
C LYS A 86 -16.10 -12.38 1.53
N HIS A 87 -15.97 -13.63 1.06
CA HIS A 87 -16.57 -14.12 -0.19
C HIS A 87 -17.83 -14.98 0.04
N GLN A 88 -18.18 -15.34 1.28
CA GLN A 88 -19.38 -16.15 1.59
C GLN A 88 -20.62 -15.35 2.00
N GLU A 89 -20.52 -14.03 2.20
CA GLU A 89 -21.69 -13.18 2.49
C GLU A 89 -22.55 -12.80 1.26
N ASP A 90 -22.16 -13.21 0.03
CA ASP A 90 -22.71 -12.66 -1.22
C ASP A 90 -23.56 -13.63 -2.09
N THR A 91 -24.23 -14.65 -1.53
CA THR A 91 -25.16 -15.50 -2.33
C THR A 91 -26.52 -15.82 -1.67
N ASN A 92 -27.46 -14.87 -1.74
CA ASN A 92 -28.93 -14.99 -1.95
C ASN A 92 -29.60 -13.79 -1.26
N HIS A 93 -30.57 -13.07 -1.82
CA HIS A 93 -31.60 -13.41 -2.80
C HIS A 93 -32.20 -12.10 -3.35
N ASP A 94 -32.85 -12.09 -4.52
CA ASP A 94 -34.18 -11.45 -4.60
C ASP A 94 -34.97 -11.74 -5.90
N ALA A 95 -36.21 -12.20 -5.71
CA ALA A 95 -37.36 -11.95 -6.57
C ALA A 95 -38.62 -11.83 -5.67
N VAL A 96 -39.24 -10.64 -5.73
CA VAL A 96 -40.40 -10.10 -4.98
C VAL A 96 -41.68 -10.95 -5.21
N ASP A 97 -42.62 -11.26 -4.30
CA ASP A 97 -43.17 -10.61 -3.10
C ASP A 97 -43.67 -11.68 -2.10
N THR A 98 -43.16 -11.69 -0.87
CA THR A 98 -43.94 -11.56 0.38
C THR A 98 -42.95 -11.34 1.53
N GLN A 99 -42.95 -10.11 2.07
CA GLN A 99 -42.42 -9.67 3.36
C GLN A 99 -40.88 -9.58 3.60
N GLU A 100 -40.45 -8.32 3.75
CA GLU A 100 -39.41 -7.78 4.66
C GLU A 100 -37.90 -8.04 4.38
N THR A 101 -37.22 -6.95 3.95
CA THR A 101 -35.97 -6.34 4.51
C THR A 101 -34.70 -6.30 3.62
N GLU A 102 -34.20 -5.06 3.43
CA GLU A 102 -32.81 -4.59 3.19
C GLU A 102 -32.03 -4.95 1.91
N GLN A 103 -31.96 -3.96 0.99
CA GLN A 103 -31.05 -3.90 -0.16
C GLN A 103 -29.64 -3.43 0.25
N LYS A 104 -28.60 -4.22 -0.05
CA LYS A 104 -27.19 -3.79 -0.16
C LYS A 104 -26.69 -4.01 -1.59
N ALA A 105 -26.08 -2.99 -2.18
CA ALA A 105 -25.59 -2.97 -3.56
C ALA A 105 -24.27 -3.78 -3.71
N GLN A 106 -24.21 -4.65 -4.73
CA GLN A 106 -23.04 -5.44 -5.13
C GLN A 106 -21.83 -4.55 -5.49
N ALA A 107 -20.69 -4.76 -4.83
CA ALA A 107 -19.41 -4.16 -5.20
C ALA A 107 -18.62 -5.10 -6.13
N LYS A 108 -18.24 -4.58 -7.30
CA LYS A 108 -17.51 -5.27 -8.35
C LYS A 108 -16.05 -5.49 -7.90
N VAL A 109 -15.57 -6.74 -7.86
CA VAL A 109 -14.15 -7.04 -7.55
C VAL A 109 -13.28 -6.53 -8.70
N THR A 110 -12.59 -5.42 -8.49
CA THR A 110 -11.59 -4.88 -9.43
C THR A 110 -10.20 -5.30 -9.00
N THR A 111 -9.43 -5.93 -9.92
CA THR A 111 -7.99 -6.10 -9.76
C THR A 111 -7.35 -4.74 -9.50
N PRO A 112 -6.55 -4.56 -8.43
CA PRO A 112 -5.96 -3.27 -8.14
C PRO A 112 -4.89 -2.90 -9.18
N ILE A 113 -4.85 -1.62 -9.52
CA ILE A 113 -3.79 -1.03 -10.32
C ILE A 113 -2.58 -0.84 -9.40
N LEU A 114 -1.43 -1.35 -9.83
CA LEU A 114 -0.19 -1.32 -9.06
C LEU A 114 0.72 -0.21 -9.58
N VAL A 115 1.25 0.60 -8.67
CA VAL A 115 2.22 1.65 -8.99
C VAL A 115 3.54 1.30 -8.31
N LYS A 116 4.58 1.03 -9.10
CA LYS A 116 5.93 0.76 -8.57
C LYS A 116 6.64 2.03 -8.14
N ALA A 117 7.67 1.90 -7.32
CA ALA A 117 8.50 3.02 -6.93
C ALA A 117 9.30 3.57 -8.13
N PRO A 118 9.25 4.89 -8.41
CA PRO A 118 10.00 5.48 -9.51
C PRO A 118 11.49 5.70 -9.17
N ILE A 119 11.89 5.47 -7.93
CA ILE A 119 13.28 5.57 -7.46
C ILE A 119 13.44 4.77 -6.16
N ALA A 120 14.62 4.20 -5.92
CA ALA A 120 14.95 3.55 -4.66
C ALA A 120 15.35 4.58 -3.60
N GLY A 121 14.98 4.33 -2.35
CA GLY A 121 15.18 5.31 -1.28
C GLY A 121 14.53 4.94 0.04
N ARG A 122 14.57 5.89 0.97
CA ARG A 122 13.81 5.81 2.21
C ARG A 122 12.48 6.55 2.05
N ARG A 123 11.39 5.90 2.42
CA ARG A 123 10.04 6.49 2.42
C ARG A 123 9.96 7.66 3.40
N ILE A 124 9.25 8.70 2.98
CA ILE A 124 8.84 9.86 3.76
C ILE A 124 7.32 9.99 3.60
N LEU A 125 6.58 10.10 4.70
CA LEU A 125 5.15 10.39 4.62
C LEU A 125 4.94 11.80 4.07
N LEU A 126 3.91 12.03 3.25
CA LEU A 126 3.59 13.40 2.81
C LEU A 126 3.44 14.37 3.99
N LYS A 127 2.91 13.90 5.13
CA LYS A 127 2.76 14.69 6.36
C LYS A 127 4.10 15.27 6.89
N GLU A 128 5.24 14.69 6.50
CA GLU A 128 6.60 15.07 6.91
C GLU A 128 7.31 15.94 5.87
N VAL A 129 6.72 16.10 4.67
CA VAL A 129 7.24 16.98 3.62
C VAL A 129 7.08 18.44 4.05
N ARG A 130 8.14 19.24 3.87
CA ARG A 130 8.19 20.66 4.27
C ARG A 130 7.57 21.58 3.21
N ASP A 131 6.35 21.24 2.81
CA ASP A 131 5.55 21.99 1.84
C ASP A 131 4.07 21.72 2.11
N SER A 132 3.26 22.76 2.31
CA SER A 132 1.84 22.59 2.69
C SER A 132 1.01 21.96 1.58
N ILE A 133 1.31 22.26 0.32
CA ILE A 133 0.56 21.76 -0.84
C ILE A 133 0.65 20.22 -0.88
N PHE A 134 1.84 19.67 -0.66
CA PHE A 134 2.03 18.22 -0.57
C PHE A 134 1.57 17.63 0.77
N ARG A 135 1.88 18.30 1.88
CA ARG A 135 1.58 17.82 3.23
C ARG A 135 0.08 17.67 3.50
N GLU A 136 -0.71 18.60 2.97
CA GLU A 136 -2.16 18.64 3.09
C GLU A 136 -2.85 17.85 1.97
N LYS A 137 -2.08 17.12 1.14
CA LYS A 137 -2.56 16.31 0.02
C LYS A 137 -3.42 17.10 -0.99
N MET A 138 -3.15 18.40 -1.15
CA MET A 138 -3.91 19.25 -2.07
C MET A 138 -3.73 18.83 -3.54
N VAL A 139 -2.59 18.22 -3.86
CA VAL A 139 -2.31 17.66 -5.20
C VAL A 139 -2.88 16.26 -5.35
N GLY A 140 -3.04 15.51 -4.25
CA GLY A 140 -3.52 14.14 -4.24
C GLY A 140 -2.87 13.25 -3.17
N GLU A 141 -3.27 11.98 -3.14
CA GLU A 141 -2.66 10.95 -2.29
C GLU A 141 -1.25 10.59 -2.76
N GLY A 142 -0.31 10.35 -1.83
CA GLY A 142 1.08 10.13 -2.22
C GLY A 142 2.05 9.80 -1.09
N LEU A 143 3.33 9.78 -1.45
CA LEU A 143 4.47 9.71 -0.54
C LEU A 143 5.66 10.48 -1.12
N ALA A 144 6.69 10.71 -0.31
CA ALA A 144 7.99 11.16 -0.79
C ALA A 144 9.05 10.07 -0.55
N ILE A 145 10.11 10.10 -1.34
CA ILE A 145 11.22 9.14 -1.28
C ILE A 145 12.52 9.94 -1.21
N LYS A 146 13.26 9.76 -0.11
CA LYS A 146 14.63 10.24 -0.04
C LYS A 146 15.51 9.31 -0.84
N ALA A 147 15.87 9.73 -2.04
CA ALA A 147 16.67 8.96 -2.98
C ALA A 147 18.04 8.58 -2.39
N HIS A 148 18.50 7.36 -2.71
CA HIS A 148 19.88 6.92 -2.52
C HIS A 148 20.80 7.47 -3.63
N GLU A 149 22.02 6.92 -3.76
CA GLU A 149 23.06 7.43 -4.66
C GLU A 149 22.65 7.53 -6.14
N GLU A 150 21.68 6.74 -6.61
CA GLU A 150 21.21 6.82 -8.00
C GLU A 150 20.12 7.89 -8.17
N SER A 151 20.44 8.94 -8.92
CA SER A 151 19.51 10.05 -9.20
C SER A 151 18.73 9.88 -10.51
N LYS A 152 18.31 8.64 -10.84
CA LYS A 152 17.45 8.35 -12.00
C LYS A 152 16.04 8.02 -11.56
N VAL A 153 15.08 8.71 -12.16
CA VAL A 153 13.65 8.48 -11.99
C VAL A 153 13.15 7.65 -13.16
N ILE A 154 12.51 6.52 -12.85
CA ILE A 154 11.95 5.57 -13.82
C ILE A 154 10.42 5.62 -13.83
N ALA A 155 9.81 5.12 -14.91
CA ALA A 155 8.37 5.00 -15.01
C ALA A 155 7.84 3.94 -14.03
N PRO A 156 6.82 4.26 -13.22
CA PRO A 156 6.26 3.34 -12.24
C PRO A 156 5.32 2.30 -12.85
N PHE A 157 4.89 2.51 -14.09
CA PHE A 157 4.02 1.65 -14.89
C PHE A 157 4.14 2.02 -16.39
N ASN A 158 3.49 1.22 -17.25
CA ASN A 158 3.30 1.57 -18.65
C ASN A 158 2.28 2.70 -18.80
N GLY A 159 2.55 3.67 -19.66
CA GLY A 159 1.65 4.80 -19.81
C GLY A 159 2.08 5.86 -20.82
N LEU A 160 1.43 7.01 -20.74
CA LEU A 160 1.68 8.19 -21.56
C LEU A 160 2.23 9.32 -20.68
N VAL A 161 3.29 9.98 -21.13
CA VAL A 161 3.78 11.21 -20.48
C VAL A 161 2.75 12.33 -20.72
N SER A 162 1.96 12.65 -19.70
CA SER A 162 0.87 13.63 -19.78
C SER A 162 1.37 15.07 -19.70
N MET A 163 2.43 15.32 -18.94
CA MET A 163 3.08 16.62 -18.84
C MET A 163 4.56 16.54 -18.46
N ILE A 164 5.31 17.56 -18.84
CA ILE A 164 6.68 17.82 -18.37
C ILE A 164 6.75 19.31 -18.05
N VAL A 165 7.17 19.67 -16.85
CA VAL A 165 7.35 21.09 -16.51
C VAL A 165 8.54 21.66 -17.28
N PRO A 166 8.53 22.93 -17.73
CA PRO A 166 9.60 23.50 -18.55
C PRO A 166 11.00 23.40 -17.92
N THR A 167 11.06 23.52 -16.59
CA THR A 167 12.30 23.40 -15.78
C THR A 167 12.65 21.94 -15.45
N LYS A 168 11.92 20.96 -15.99
CA LYS A 168 12.24 19.53 -15.96
C LYS A 168 12.37 18.89 -14.57
N HIS A 169 11.91 19.53 -13.50
CA HIS A 169 11.96 18.96 -12.15
C HIS A 169 10.75 18.05 -11.84
N ALA A 170 9.73 18.05 -12.70
CA ALA A 170 8.54 17.23 -12.55
C ALA A 170 8.04 16.65 -13.88
N VAL A 171 7.51 15.44 -13.80
CA VAL A 171 6.91 14.69 -14.91
C VAL A 171 5.59 14.08 -14.47
N GLY A 172 4.57 14.21 -15.32
CA GLY A 172 3.28 13.56 -15.17
C GLY A 172 3.16 12.37 -16.11
N ILE A 173 2.59 11.26 -15.62
CA ILE A 173 2.36 10.05 -16.41
C ILE A 173 0.96 9.55 -16.12
N GLN A 174 0.21 9.29 -17.17
CA GLN A 174 -1.10 8.64 -17.11
C GLN A 174 -0.93 7.17 -17.45
N SER A 175 -1.38 6.26 -16.59
CA SER A 175 -1.42 4.84 -16.89
C SER A 175 -2.50 4.53 -17.93
N GLU A 176 -2.40 3.39 -18.61
CA GLU A 176 -3.47 2.91 -19.50
C GLU A 176 -4.78 2.65 -18.74
N ASP A 177 -4.66 2.37 -17.45
CA ASP A 177 -5.77 2.28 -16.50
C ASP A 177 -6.14 3.64 -15.90
N GLY A 178 -5.80 4.78 -16.50
CA GLY A 178 -6.29 6.10 -16.10
C GLY A 178 -5.88 6.59 -14.70
N VAL A 179 -4.74 6.13 -14.17
CA VAL A 179 -4.12 6.68 -12.96
C VAL A 179 -3.12 7.75 -13.36
N ASP A 180 -3.27 8.96 -12.84
CA ASP A 180 -2.39 10.08 -13.14
C ASP A 180 -1.36 10.28 -12.01
N ILE A 181 -0.12 9.88 -12.25
CA ILE A 181 1.00 10.09 -11.34
C ILE A 181 1.76 11.36 -11.71
N VAL A 182 2.07 12.18 -10.70
CA VAL A 182 3.05 13.27 -10.76
C VAL A 182 4.26 12.88 -9.94
N ILE A 183 5.43 12.89 -10.57
CA ILE A 183 6.72 12.73 -9.91
C ILE A 183 7.39 14.10 -9.91
N HIS A 184 7.64 14.65 -8.72
CA HIS A 184 8.20 15.98 -8.50
C HIS A 184 9.47 15.88 -7.65
N ILE A 185 10.58 16.46 -8.11
CA ILE A 185 11.86 16.37 -7.40
C ILE A 185 12.09 17.63 -6.59
N GLY A 186 12.19 17.46 -5.28
CA GLY A 186 12.40 18.54 -4.33
C GLY A 186 11.16 19.41 -4.13
N VAL A 187 11.35 20.51 -3.40
CA VAL A 187 10.36 21.56 -3.18
C VAL A 187 10.98 22.87 -3.66
N ASN A 188 10.22 23.70 -4.38
CA ASN A 188 10.67 24.96 -4.99
C ASN A 188 11.83 24.84 -5.99
N THR A 189 12.09 23.64 -6.52
CA THR A 189 13.17 23.39 -7.50
C THR A 189 12.90 23.99 -8.88
N VAL A 190 11.72 24.57 -9.11
CA VAL A 190 11.44 25.43 -10.26
C VAL A 190 12.41 26.60 -10.36
N ASP A 191 12.88 27.12 -9.22
CA ASP A 191 13.81 28.25 -9.12
C ASP A 191 15.22 27.93 -9.63
N LEU A 192 15.51 26.63 -9.84
CA LEU A 192 16.77 26.18 -10.45
C LEU A 192 16.79 26.33 -11.98
N GLU A 193 15.68 26.74 -12.59
CA GLU A 193 15.56 27.03 -14.03
C GLU A 193 16.03 25.87 -14.92
N GLY A 194 15.85 24.62 -14.45
CA GLY A 194 16.26 23.40 -15.15
C GLY A 194 17.73 23.02 -15.01
N LYS A 195 18.53 23.76 -14.24
CA LYS A 195 19.89 23.34 -13.87
C LYS A 195 19.84 22.17 -12.92
N GLY A 196 20.70 21.17 -13.14
CA GLY A 196 20.70 19.94 -12.36
C GLY A 196 19.63 18.93 -12.78
N PHE A 197 18.88 19.17 -13.86
CA PHE A 197 17.86 18.23 -14.36
C PHE A 197 18.09 17.86 -15.83
N LYS A 198 17.92 16.57 -16.13
CA LYS A 198 17.96 16.03 -17.49
C LYS A 198 16.74 15.15 -17.73
N CYS A 199 15.90 15.56 -18.66
CA CYS A 199 14.73 14.79 -19.08
C CYS A 199 15.07 13.94 -20.32
N PHE A 200 14.58 12.70 -20.35
CA PHE A 200 14.81 11.72 -21.42
C PHE A 200 13.57 11.44 -22.27
N VAL A 201 12.43 11.97 -21.86
CA VAL A 201 11.13 11.80 -22.52
C VAL A 201 10.57 13.16 -22.93
N LYS A 202 9.55 13.13 -23.79
CA LYS A 202 8.78 14.28 -24.22
C LYS A 202 7.32 14.07 -23.87
N GLN A 203 6.57 15.16 -23.82
CA GLN A 203 5.12 15.08 -23.66
C GLN A 203 4.52 14.27 -24.81
N ASN A 204 3.54 13.42 -24.49
CA ASN A 204 2.91 12.44 -25.36
C ASN A 204 3.77 11.24 -25.77
N ASP A 205 4.99 11.08 -25.22
CA ASP A 205 5.73 9.83 -25.38
C ASP A 205 5.03 8.69 -24.62
N ARG A 206 5.02 7.50 -25.21
CA ARG A 206 4.70 6.25 -24.49
C ARG A 206 5.93 5.78 -23.74
N VAL A 207 5.73 5.32 -22.50
CA VAL A 207 6.79 4.81 -21.63
C VAL A 207 6.42 3.43 -21.09
N GLU A 208 7.44 2.60 -20.92
CA GLU A 208 7.31 1.29 -20.26
C GLU A 208 7.77 1.37 -18.81
N ALA A 209 7.19 0.54 -17.93
CA ALA A 209 7.62 0.42 -16.54
C ALA A 209 9.14 0.16 -16.46
N GLY A 210 9.85 0.93 -15.64
CA GLY A 210 11.31 0.88 -15.55
C GLY A 210 12.07 1.77 -16.52
N GLN A 211 11.41 2.36 -17.53
CA GLN A 211 12.05 3.28 -18.46
C GLN A 211 12.49 4.56 -17.74
N THR A 212 13.71 5.02 -17.99
CA THR A 212 14.21 6.29 -17.44
C THR A 212 13.44 7.48 -18.01
N LEU A 213 12.90 8.32 -17.13
CA LEU A 213 12.16 9.53 -17.46
C LEU A 213 13.00 10.77 -17.24
N LEU A 214 13.67 10.81 -16.09
CA LEU A 214 14.42 11.95 -15.61
C LEU A 214 15.67 11.50 -14.89
N GLN A 215 16.70 12.34 -14.93
CA GLN A 215 17.85 12.26 -14.07
C GLN A 215 18.07 13.64 -13.45
N PHE A 216 18.50 13.67 -12.21
CA PHE A 216 18.82 14.90 -11.50
C PHE A 216 20.19 14.82 -10.84
N ASP A 217 20.74 15.98 -10.47
CA ASP A 217 21.98 16.06 -9.71
C ASP A 217 21.62 16.39 -8.26
N GLN A 218 21.61 15.35 -7.43
CA GLN A 218 21.21 15.48 -6.03
C GLN A 218 22.14 16.42 -5.25
N GLN A 219 23.45 16.38 -5.56
CA GLN A 219 24.46 17.21 -4.89
C GLN A 219 24.27 18.68 -5.29
N TYR A 220 24.13 18.96 -6.58
CA TYR A 220 23.89 20.32 -7.07
C TYR A 220 22.63 20.94 -6.43
N ILE A 221 21.51 20.21 -6.41
CA ILE A 221 20.25 20.70 -5.81
C ILE A 221 20.44 21.07 -4.33
N GLN A 222 21.15 20.23 -3.57
CA GLN A 222 21.44 20.46 -2.17
C GLN A 222 22.41 21.63 -1.94
N GLU A 223 23.43 21.78 -2.79
CA GLU A 223 24.37 22.91 -2.76
C GLU A 223 23.67 24.25 -3.04
N GLN A 224 22.61 24.25 -3.86
CA GLN A 224 21.76 25.42 -4.07
C GLN A 224 20.77 25.68 -2.92
N GLY A 225 20.76 24.84 -1.88
CA GLY A 225 19.93 25.00 -0.69
C GLY A 225 18.53 24.38 -0.79
N TYR A 226 18.27 23.58 -1.82
CA TYR A 226 16.97 22.92 -2.03
C TYR A 226 16.99 21.46 -1.55
N ASN A 227 15.80 20.96 -1.20
CA ASN A 227 15.59 19.54 -0.93
C ASN A 227 15.56 18.76 -2.26
N SER A 228 16.03 17.51 -2.27
CA SER A 228 16.09 16.63 -3.44
C SER A 228 15.31 15.31 -3.27
N ASP A 229 14.41 15.25 -2.30
CA ASP A 229 13.49 14.14 -2.10
C ASP A 229 12.52 14.07 -3.30
N VAL A 230 12.19 12.86 -3.73
CA VAL A 230 11.31 12.62 -4.86
C VAL A 230 9.89 12.42 -4.35
N ILE A 231 9.00 13.35 -4.65
CA ILE A 231 7.61 13.35 -4.25
C ILE A 231 6.80 12.64 -5.35
N VAL A 232 6.01 11.64 -4.98
CA VAL A 232 5.18 10.85 -5.90
C VAL A 232 3.72 10.95 -5.46
N VAL A 233 2.87 11.51 -6.32
CA VAL A 233 1.47 11.81 -6.00
C VAL A 233 0.56 11.28 -7.09
N ILE A 234 -0.56 10.68 -6.69
CA ILE A 234 -1.68 10.31 -7.56
C ILE A 234 -2.60 11.53 -7.66
N SER A 235 -2.43 12.30 -8.73
CA SER A 235 -3.08 13.61 -8.89
C SER A 235 -4.59 13.56 -9.08
N ASN A 236 -5.12 12.43 -9.58
CA ASN A 236 -6.54 12.18 -9.72
C ASN A 236 -7.08 11.25 -8.61
N SER A 237 -6.44 11.19 -7.44
CA SER A 237 -6.83 10.27 -6.37
C SER A 237 -8.27 10.43 -5.88
N ALA A 238 -8.85 11.64 -6.00
CA ALA A 238 -10.24 11.90 -5.64
C ALA A 238 -11.26 11.27 -6.61
N ASP A 239 -10.85 11.03 -7.86
CA ASP A 239 -11.67 10.40 -8.90
C ASP A 239 -11.52 8.87 -8.92
N LEU A 240 -10.54 8.36 -8.17
CA LEU A 240 -10.28 6.95 -7.99
C LEU A 240 -11.06 6.42 -6.77
N GLY A 241 -11.11 5.10 -6.61
CA GLY A 241 -11.66 4.50 -5.40
C GLY A 241 -10.63 4.50 -4.28
N LYS A 242 -10.36 3.33 -3.70
CA LYS A 242 -9.44 3.22 -2.58
C LYS A 242 -7.98 3.29 -3.06
N VAL A 243 -7.17 4.13 -2.42
CA VAL A 243 -5.71 4.15 -2.57
C VAL A 243 -5.08 3.60 -1.30
N GLU A 244 -4.30 2.53 -1.43
CA GLU A 244 -3.51 1.95 -0.34
C GLU A 244 -2.04 2.25 -0.53
N LEU A 245 -1.40 2.74 0.53
CA LEU A 245 0.02 3.08 0.56
C LEU A 245 0.84 1.94 1.17
N THR A 246 1.96 1.58 0.55
CA THR A 246 2.93 0.69 1.19
C THR A 246 3.70 1.42 2.28
N MET A 247 3.81 0.80 3.46
CA MET A 247 4.41 1.41 4.65
C MET A 247 5.87 1.03 4.90
N ASN A 248 6.47 0.21 4.02
CA ASN A 248 7.90 -0.12 4.05
C ASN A 248 8.76 1.15 4.19
N GLU A 249 9.74 1.12 5.09
CA GLU A 249 10.63 2.26 5.29
C GLU A 249 11.67 2.36 4.17
N ILE A 250 12.21 1.23 3.74
CA ILE A 250 13.15 1.14 2.63
C ILE A 250 12.39 0.67 1.39
N ILE A 251 12.56 1.40 0.30
CA ILE A 251 11.88 1.19 -0.98
C ILE A 251 12.94 0.92 -2.06
N THR A 252 12.73 -0.15 -2.81
CA THR A 252 13.43 -0.48 -4.06
C THR A 252 12.54 -0.16 -5.25
N THR A 253 13.11 -0.09 -6.46
CA THR A 253 12.36 0.14 -7.70
C THR A 253 11.38 -0.98 -8.04
N GLU A 254 11.52 -2.17 -7.44
CA GLU A 254 10.59 -3.28 -7.62
C GLU A 254 9.39 -3.24 -6.68
N ASP A 255 9.46 -2.45 -5.61
CA ASP A 255 8.38 -2.35 -4.64
C ASP A 255 7.18 -1.60 -5.21
N VAL A 256 5.99 -2.12 -4.94
CA VAL A 256 4.73 -1.42 -5.19
C VAL A 256 4.52 -0.42 -4.06
N ILE A 257 4.37 0.86 -4.40
CA ILE A 257 4.16 1.95 -3.43
C ILE A 257 2.69 2.36 -3.30
N PHE A 258 1.88 2.12 -4.34
CA PHE A 258 0.42 2.29 -4.29
C PHE A 258 -0.32 1.09 -4.87
N LYS A 259 -1.40 0.69 -4.21
CA LYS A 259 -2.44 -0.17 -4.79
C LYS A 259 -3.72 0.64 -4.91
N ILE A 260 -4.28 0.70 -6.10
CA ILE A 260 -5.43 1.55 -6.41
C ILE A 260 -6.60 0.68 -6.85
N PHE A 261 -7.72 0.79 -6.17
CA PHE A 261 -8.97 0.11 -6.49
C PHE A 261 -9.90 1.14 -7.10
N LYS A 262 -10.34 0.93 -8.35
CA LYS A 262 -11.29 1.83 -9.01
C LYS A 262 -12.72 1.57 -8.51
N ASN A 263 -13.51 2.64 -8.45
CA ASN A 263 -14.95 2.56 -8.22
C ASN A 263 -15.68 1.94 -9.42
#